data_AF-A0AAU5NWH9-F1
#
_entry.id   AF-A0AAU5NWH9-F1
#
_cell.length_a   1.000
_cell.length_b   1.000
_cell.length_c   1.000
_cell.angle_alpha   90.00
_cell.angle_beta   90.00
_cell.angle_gamma   90.00
#
_symmetry.space_group_name_H-M   'P 1'
#
loop_
_entity.id
_entity.type
_entity.pdbx_description
1 polymer ?
#
loop_
_entity_poly.entity_id
_entity_poly.type
_entity_poly.pdbx_seq_one_letter_code
_entity_poly.pdbx_strand_id
1 'polypeptide(L)'
;MPSWDATHPGATVSGEANDKDVEEFAALLRRLKARTDRSYGQLARRLNMNASTLHRYCVGEAVPLDFAPVERFAALCGATPEERVELHRFWILAVAARQRRREAGATGSAGAAAAPVVEGAPEGTAEEPMPDAGEPPVAAAAVATGPAARSLWSRRRLTLTAAAVCAVLAVWGTLSAVSTHDTAKSKGGAGTGAGSNTGATSGTSPSAVPAPLTWTADSQAWEIGCDHDYVIDKAAKDVPPPPVQQDAGAWAATQHAVHGGQTNVEISVQGRSSTAVVLEALRVRVVGRTAPAPGTAYSMAQGCGGDITPRYFGVNLDAHRPLVKPEPGSDTGRKVPVAHLPYRVSATDPEVLLVKARTGTCDCRWYLELDWSSQGRTGTLRVDDHGTPFRTSGIKGLRHLWYSSKGWVPYDS
;
A
#
# COMPACT_ATOMS: atom_id res chain seq x y z
N MET A 1 -44.31 12.93 53.50
CA MET A 1 -43.23 12.76 52.50
C MET A 1 -42.39 11.57 52.92
N PRO A 2 -42.41 10.44 52.19
CA PRO A 2 -41.38 9.42 52.34
C PRO A 2 -40.35 9.52 51.21
N SER A 3 -39.09 9.51 51.64
CA SER A 3 -37.86 9.36 50.87
C SER A 3 -37.82 8.01 50.12
N TRP A 4 -37.38 8.01 48.86
CA TRP A 4 -36.96 6.81 48.16
C TRP A 4 -35.43 6.80 48.10
N ASP A 5 -34.81 5.93 48.90
CA ASP A 5 -33.41 5.54 48.72
C ASP A 5 -33.33 4.56 47.54
N ALA A 6 -32.65 4.96 46.47
CA ALA A 6 -32.34 4.11 45.32
C ALA A 6 -30.89 3.64 45.37
N THR A 7 -30.59 2.67 46.24
CA THR A 7 -29.37 1.85 46.15
C THR A 7 -29.42 1.08 44.82
N HIS A 8 -28.36 1.14 44.02
CA HIS A 8 -28.22 0.45 42.73
C HIS A 8 -27.44 -0.88 42.91
N PRO A 9 -28.09 -2.04 43.12
CA PRO A 9 -27.41 -3.33 43.23
C PRO A 9 -27.01 -3.99 41.89
N GLY A 10 -27.25 -3.34 40.74
CA GLY A 10 -27.14 -3.99 39.42
C GLY A 10 -25.78 -3.93 38.70
N ALA A 11 -24.86 -3.04 39.11
CA ALA A 11 -23.63 -2.80 38.36
C ALA A 11 -22.54 -3.87 38.60
N THR A 12 -22.39 -4.32 39.85
CA THR A 12 -21.36 -5.31 40.24
C THR A 12 -21.67 -6.70 39.69
N VAL A 13 -22.92 -7.16 39.80
CA VAL A 13 -23.36 -8.48 39.28
C VAL A 13 -23.21 -8.58 37.76
N SER A 14 -23.50 -7.49 37.04
CA SER A 14 -23.34 -7.43 35.58
C SER A 14 -21.87 -7.40 35.16
N GLY A 15 -21.01 -6.73 35.94
CA GLY A 15 -19.56 -6.71 35.71
C GLY A 15 -18.93 -8.09 35.86
N GLU A 16 -19.29 -8.80 36.93
CA GLU A 16 -18.82 -10.15 37.26
C GLU A 16 -19.29 -11.20 36.24
N ALA A 17 -20.56 -11.14 35.80
CA ALA A 17 -21.07 -12.00 34.74
C ALA A 17 -20.34 -11.75 33.39
N ASN A 18 -20.03 -10.49 33.07
CA ASN A 18 -19.28 -10.16 31.87
C ASN A 18 -17.81 -10.65 31.93
N ASP A 19 -17.17 -10.67 33.11
CA ASP A 19 -15.82 -11.23 33.27
C ASP A 19 -15.84 -12.74 33.12
N LYS A 20 -16.88 -13.38 33.67
CA LYS A 20 -17.11 -14.80 33.55
C LYS A 20 -17.25 -15.24 32.08
N ASP A 21 -18.03 -14.52 31.27
CA ASP A 21 -18.21 -14.83 29.84
C ASP A 21 -16.89 -14.78 29.06
N VAL A 22 -16.04 -13.78 29.35
CA VAL A 22 -14.72 -13.61 28.72
C VAL A 22 -13.74 -14.68 29.18
N GLU A 23 -13.76 -15.03 30.47
CA GLU A 23 -12.89 -16.04 31.05
C GLU A 23 -13.26 -17.45 30.59
N GLU A 24 -14.54 -17.77 30.43
CA GLU A 24 -15.00 -19.07 29.89
C GLU A 24 -14.53 -19.29 28.45
N PHE A 25 -14.57 -18.24 27.63
CA PHE A 25 -13.98 -18.25 26.28
C PHE A 25 -12.46 -18.47 26.32
N ALA A 26 -11.73 -17.70 27.14
CA ALA A 26 -10.28 -17.81 27.27
C ALA A 26 -9.83 -19.17 27.84
N ALA A 27 -10.57 -19.73 28.79
CA ALA A 27 -10.33 -21.03 29.38
C ALA A 27 -10.47 -22.15 28.33
N LEU A 28 -11.48 -22.09 27.46
CA LEU A 28 -11.63 -23.07 26.38
C LEU A 28 -10.48 -22.98 25.37
N LEU A 29 -10.02 -21.78 25.02
CA LEU A 29 -8.82 -21.59 24.18
C LEU A 29 -7.56 -22.18 24.81
N ARG A 30 -7.35 -21.98 26.13
CA ARG A 30 -6.22 -22.58 26.87
C ARG A 30 -6.30 -24.10 26.90
N ARG A 31 -7.49 -24.68 27.11
CA ARG A 31 -7.69 -26.14 27.07
C ARG A 31 -7.33 -26.72 25.70
N LEU A 32 -7.77 -26.08 24.61
CA LEU A 32 -7.39 -26.48 23.25
C LEU A 32 -5.88 -26.32 23.02
N LYS A 33 -5.29 -25.22 23.48
CA LYS A 33 -3.84 -24.98 23.37
C LYS A 33 -3.02 -26.08 24.05
N ALA A 34 -3.45 -26.53 25.23
CA ALA A 34 -2.76 -27.53 26.05
C ALA A 34 -2.67 -28.91 25.39
N ARG A 35 -3.48 -29.20 24.37
CA ARG A 35 -3.41 -30.45 23.58
C ARG A 35 -2.24 -30.48 22.59
N THR A 36 -1.50 -29.39 22.46
CA THR A 36 -0.40 -29.26 21.50
C THR A 36 0.87 -28.76 22.16
N ASP A 37 2.01 -29.38 21.85
CA ASP A 37 3.35 -28.94 22.29
C ASP A 37 3.89 -27.74 21.49
N ARG A 38 3.05 -27.12 20.64
CA ARG A 38 3.43 -25.97 19.82
C ARG A 38 3.49 -24.72 20.69
N SER A 39 4.52 -23.90 20.54
CA SER A 39 4.54 -22.57 21.16
C SER A 39 3.44 -21.67 20.59
N TYR A 40 3.03 -20.63 21.34
CA TYR A 40 2.12 -19.60 20.82
C TYR A 40 2.65 -18.99 19.52
N GLY A 41 3.96 -18.77 19.41
CA GLY A 41 4.58 -18.28 18.17
C GLY A 41 4.42 -19.24 16.98
N GLN A 42 4.50 -20.55 17.17
CA GLN A 42 4.29 -21.53 16.09
C GLN A 42 2.83 -21.63 15.65
N LEU A 43 1.88 -21.53 16.59
CA LEU A 43 0.45 -21.50 16.25
C LEU A 43 0.06 -20.20 15.58
N ALA A 44 0.51 -19.07 16.12
CA ALA A 44 0.23 -17.74 15.57
C ALA A 44 0.75 -17.58 14.14
N ARG A 45 1.95 -18.11 13.81
CA ARG A 45 2.46 -18.18 12.43
C ARG A 45 1.54 -18.95 11.48
N ARG A 46 0.94 -20.07 11.92
CA ARG A 46 0.00 -20.85 11.09
C ARG A 46 -1.37 -20.21 10.95
N LEU A 47 -1.72 -19.35 11.91
CA LEU A 47 -2.99 -18.64 11.94
C LEU A 47 -2.92 -17.26 11.29
N ASN A 48 -1.73 -16.88 10.80
CA ASN A 48 -1.43 -15.55 10.29
C ASN A 48 -1.80 -14.44 11.30
N MET A 49 -1.32 -14.57 12.54
CA MET A 49 -1.48 -13.56 13.60
C MET A 49 -0.21 -13.42 14.45
N ASN A 50 -0.12 -12.35 15.24
CA ASN A 50 0.97 -12.15 16.19
C ASN A 50 0.83 -13.10 17.39
N ALA A 51 1.96 -13.65 17.86
CA ALA A 51 2.03 -14.48 19.06
C ALA A 51 1.47 -13.77 20.31
N SER A 52 1.73 -12.46 20.44
CA SER A 52 1.19 -11.65 21.52
C SER A 52 -0.34 -11.53 21.45
N THR A 53 -0.91 -11.36 20.26
CA THR A 53 -2.37 -11.33 20.05
C THR A 53 -3.02 -12.64 20.44
N LEU A 54 -2.46 -13.77 20.00
CA LEU A 54 -2.98 -15.10 20.37
C LEU A 54 -2.86 -15.35 21.88
N HIS A 55 -1.77 -14.92 22.49
CA HIS A 55 -1.58 -15.00 23.94
C HIS A 55 -2.65 -14.19 24.68
N ARG A 56 -2.94 -12.96 24.24
CA ARG A 56 -3.99 -12.10 24.82
C ARG A 56 -5.39 -12.71 24.69
N TYR A 57 -5.66 -13.47 23.64
CA TYR A 57 -6.92 -14.22 23.51
C TYR A 57 -7.00 -15.37 24.52
N CYS A 58 -5.92 -16.14 24.68
CA CYS A 58 -5.89 -17.25 25.63
C CYS A 58 -5.89 -16.80 27.10
N VAL A 59 -5.38 -15.61 27.41
CA VAL A 59 -5.41 -15.04 28.78
C VAL A 59 -6.71 -14.25 29.04
N GLY A 60 -7.54 -14.01 28.02
CA GLY A 60 -8.81 -13.30 28.19
C GLY A 60 -8.66 -11.77 28.25
N GLU A 61 -7.50 -11.22 27.90
CA GLU A 61 -7.30 -9.77 27.80
C GLU A 61 -7.95 -9.21 26.52
N ALA A 62 -7.94 -9.98 25.44
CA ALA A 62 -8.55 -9.62 24.16
C ALA A 62 -9.58 -10.68 23.72
N VAL A 63 -10.63 -10.26 23.03
CA VAL A 63 -11.58 -11.15 22.35
C VAL A 63 -11.62 -10.71 20.88
N PRO A 64 -11.43 -11.62 19.93
CA PRO A 64 -11.49 -11.32 18.50
C PRO A 64 -12.85 -10.76 18.07
N LEU A 65 -12.86 -9.84 17.10
CA LEU A 65 -14.09 -9.36 16.46
C LEU A 65 -14.64 -10.33 15.41
N ASP A 66 -13.78 -11.21 14.87
CA ASP A 66 -14.15 -12.27 13.93
C ASP A 66 -13.88 -13.65 14.53
N PHE A 67 -14.78 -14.60 14.28
CA PHE A 67 -14.63 -15.98 14.76
C PHE A 67 -13.68 -16.82 13.88
N ALA A 68 -13.48 -16.48 12.61
CA ALA A 68 -12.71 -17.31 11.68
C ALA A 68 -11.25 -17.62 12.13
N PRO A 69 -10.48 -16.68 12.72
CA PRO A 69 -9.16 -17.00 13.27
C PRO A 69 -9.21 -17.95 14.48
N VAL A 70 -10.28 -17.88 15.27
CA VAL A 70 -10.52 -18.72 16.46
C VAL A 70 -10.88 -20.14 16.04
N GLU A 71 -11.72 -20.28 15.03
CA GLU A 71 -12.09 -21.59 14.48
C GLU A 71 -10.87 -22.30 13.88
N ARG A 72 -10.03 -21.58 13.13
CA ARG A 72 -8.76 -22.14 12.61
C ARG A 72 -7.81 -22.53 13.74
N PHE A 73 -7.74 -21.76 14.82
CA PHE A 73 -6.95 -22.10 16.00
C PHE A 73 -7.44 -23.41 16.62
N ALA A 74 -8.76 -23.52 16.83
CA ALA A 74 -9.38 -24.71 17.39
C ALA A 74 -9.12 -25.94 16.50
N ALA A 75 -9.24 -25.80 15.18
CA ALA A 75 -8.92 -26.87 14.24
C ALA A 75 -7.44 -27.30 14.31
N LEU A 76 -6.49 -26.36 14.40
CA LEU A 76 -5.06 -26.66 14.55
C LEU A 76 -4.73 -27.35 15.89
N CYS A 77 -5.54 -27.11 16.91
CA CYS A 77 -5.45 -27.74 18.22
C CYS A 77 -6.23 -29.06 18.31
N GLY A 78 -6.85 -29.53 17.22
CA GLY A 78 -7.59 -30.79 17.18
C GLY A 78 -8.96 -30.73 17.84
N ALA A 79 -9.62 -29.57 17.86
CA ALA A 79 -10.96 -29.43 18.41
C ALA A 79 -11.99 -30.24 17.61
N THR A 80 -12.89 -30.95 18.30
CA THR A 80 -14.01 -31.65 17.67
C THR A 80 -15.05 -30.64 17.13
N PRO A 81 -15.95 -31.04 16.21
CA PRO A 81 -17.03 -30.17 15.75
C PRO A 81 -17.89 -29.60 16.89
N GLU A 82 -18.17 -30.42 17.92
CA GLU A 82 -18.96 -30.02 19.09
C GLU A 82 -18.24 -28.95 19.91
N GLU A 83 -16.93 -29.11 20.11
CA GLU A 83 -16.10 -28.13 20.81
C GLU A 83 -15.99 -26.82 20.03
N ARG A 84 -16.02 -26.85 18.69
CA ARG A 84 -16.05 -25.63 17.86
C ARG A 84 -17.38 -24.89 17.99
N VAL A 85 -18.50 -25.61 18.10
CA VAL A 85 -19.83 -25.02 18.35
C VAL A 85 -19.88 -24.38 19.74
N GLU A 86 -19.37 -25.07 20.76
CA GLU A 86 -19.29 -24.54 22.11
C GLU A 86 -18.38 -23.29 22.18
N LEU A 87 -17.25 -23.32 21.49
CA LEU A 87 -16.34 -22.18 21.36
C LEU A 87 -17.00 -20.98 20.66
N HIS A 88 -17.81 -21.22 19.63
CA HIS A 88 -18.57 -20.16 18.96
C HIS A 88 -19.62 -19.54 19.90
N ARG A 89 -20.31 -20.36 20.71
CA ARG A 89 -21.27 -19.86 21.70
C ARG A 89 -20.58 -18.97 22.74
N PHE A 90 -19.46 -19.41 23.32
CA PHE A 90 -18.72 -18.59 24.28
C PHE A 90 -18.14 -17.32 23.67
N TRP A 91 -17.73 -17.38 22.40
CA TRP A 91 -17.26 -16.19 21.68
C TRP A 91 -18.36 -15.12 21.54
N ILE A 92 -19.59 -15.51 21.16
CA ILE A 92 -20.73 -14.58 21.07
C ILE A 92 -20.99 -13.89 22.42
N LEU A 93 -20.97 -14.66 23.52
CA LEU A 93 -21.18 -14.13 24.87
C LEU A 93 -20.05 -13.17 25.28
N ALA A 94 -18.79 -13.54 25.02
CA ALA A 94 -17.62 -12.72 25.33
C ALA A 94 -17.56 -11.41 24.51
N VAL A 95 -17.98 -11.44 23.24
CA VAL A 95 -18.11 -10.25 22.39
C VAL A 95 -19.22 -9.32 22.94
N ALA A 96 -20.39 -9.87 23.25
CA ALA A 96 -21.50 -9.12 23.83
C ALA A 96 -21.12 -8.50 25.19
N ALA A 97 -20.40 -9.23 26.04
CA ALA A 97 -19.90 -8.72 27.32
C ALA A 97 -18.96 -7.51 27.15
N ARG A 98 -18.09 -7.52 26.14
CA ARG A 98 -17.19 -6.39 25.83
C ARG A 98 -17.90 -5.20 25.23
N GLN A 99 -18.92 -5.43 24.39
CA GLN A 99 -19.77 -4.37 23.86
C GLN A 99 -20.51 -3.67 25.01
N ARG A 100 -21.14 -4.42 25.91
CA ARG A 100 -21.82 -3.88 27.10
C ARG A 100 -20.89 -3.06 27.99
N ARG A 101 -19.62 -3.47 28.17
CA ARG A 101 -18.63 -2.70 28.94
C ARG A 101 -18.25 -1.37 28.28
N ARG A 102 -18.08 -1.38 26.96
CA ARG A 102 -17.80 -0.15 26.20
C ARG A 102 -18.96 0.83 26.30
N GLU A 103 -20.19 0.33 26.24
CA GLU A 103 -21.41 1.12 26.39
C GLU A 103 -21.58 1.65 27.82
N ALA A 104 -21.37 0.81 28.85
CA ALA A 104 -21.43 1.21 30.26
C ALA A 104 -20.36 2.26 30.63
N GLY A 105 -19.14 2.12 30.10
CA GLY A 105 -18.07 3.11 30.25
C GLY A 105 -18.37 4.43 29.52
N ALA A 106 -19.10 4.38 28.40
CA ALA A 106 -19.56 5.58 27.71
C ALA A 106 -20.66 6.33 28.49
N THR A 107 -21.54 5.62 29.19
CA THR A 107 -22.57 6.23 30.06
C THR A 107 -22.03 6.73 31.39
N GLY A 108 -21.00 6.09 31.97
CA GLY A 108 -20.36 6.52 33.23
C GLY A 108 -19.49 7.76 33.08
N SER A 109 -19.00 8.06 31.87
CA SER A 109 -18.19 9.25 31.58
C SER A 109 -19.01 10.52 31.29
N ALA A 110 -20.35 10.42 31.19
CA ALA A 110 -21.23 11.58 30.98
C ALA A 110 -21.57 12.33 32.29
N GLY A 111 -21.09 11.85 33.44
CA GLY A 111 -21.38 12.42 34.76
C GLY A 111 -20.18 12.48 35.69
N ALA A 112 -19.01 12.92 35.21
CA ALA A 112 -17.90 13.31 36.08
C ALA A 112 -16.93 14.22 35.32
N ALA A 113 -17.29 15.50 35.18
CA ALA A 113 -16.30 16.53 34.95
C ALA A 113 -15.56 16.78 36.27
N ALA A 114 -14.37 16.20 36.42
CA ALA A 114 -13.41 16.60 37.44
C ALA A 114 -12.00 16.48 36.85
N ALA A 115 -11.34 17.62 36.70
CA ALA A 115 -9.97 17.77 36.25
C ALA A 115 -8.97 17.10 37.21
N PRO A 116 -7.77 16.69 36.76
CA PRO A 116 -6.65 16.50 37.66
C PRO A 116 -5.74 17.74 37.63
N VAL A 117 -5.60 18.33 38.82
CA VAL A 117 -4.47 19.16 39.22
C VAL A 117 -3.25 18.24 39.36
N VAL A 118 -2.10 18.64 38.81
CA VAL A 118 -0.82 17.94 39.03
C VAL A 118 0.16 18.95 39.61
N GLU A 119 0.45 18.80 40.90
CA GLU A 119 1.62 19.38 41.55
C GLU A 119 2.10 18.38 42.62
N GLY A 120 3.36 17.96 42.54
CA GLY A 120 3.98 17.06 43.54
C GLY A 120 5.14 16.19 43.03
N ALA A 121 6.33 16.79 42.95
CA ALA A 121 7.66 16.14 43.06
C ALA A 121 8.53 17.04 43.98
N PRO A 122 9.67 16.63 44.58
CA PRO A 122 10.52 15.44 44.36
C PRO A 122 10.86 14.67 45.68
N GLU A 123 11.65 13.58 45.74
CA GLU A 123 13.13 13.56 45.81
C GLU A 123 13.72 12.12 45.96
N GLY A 124 14.95 11.90 45.43
CA GLY A 124 15.92 10.82 45.76
C GLY A 124 15.74 9.46 45.07
N THR A 125 16.68 8.87 44.31
CA THR A 125 18.14 8.77 44.51
C THR A 125 18.85 8.49 43.17
N ALA A 126 20.05 9.06 43.00
CA ALA A 126 20.94 8.98 41.84
C ALA A 126 21.93 7.79 41.93
N GLU A 127 22.82 7.74 40.92
CA GLU A 127 24.08 6.95 40.78
C GLU A 127 23.96 5.65 39.94
N GLU A 128 24.80 5.32 38.96
CA GLU A 128 25.56 6.01 37.90
C GLU A 128 25.93 4.91 36.83
N PRO A 129 26.43 5.25 35.62
CA PRO A 129 26.62 4.32 34.49
C PRO A 129 28.06 3.82 34.32
N MET A 130 28.26 2.74 33.56
CA MET A 130 29.58 2.36 33.04
C MET A 130 29.53 1.79 31.60
N PRO A 131 30.65 1.85 30.85
CA PRO A 131 30.68 2.43 29.52
C PRO A 131 31.25 1.52 28.42
N ASP A 132 31.26 2.10 27.21
CA ASP A 132 32.05 1.76 26.03
C ASP A 132 33.51 1.43 26.34
N ALA A 133 34.03 0.39 25.69
CA ALA A 133 35.42 -0.05 25.77
C ALA A 133 36.00 -0.18 24.36
N GLY A 134 36.72 0.86 23.95
CA GLY A 134 37.66 0.83 22.84
C GLY A 134 38.95 0.07 23.17
N GLU A 135 39.65 -0.29 22.09
CA GLU A 135 40.96 -0.95 21.98
C GLU A 135 42.06 -0.49 22.96
N PRO A 136 43.08 -1.35 23.13
CA PRO A 136 44.46 -0.86 23.11
C PRO A 136 45.36 -1.57 22.06
N PRO A 137 46.49 -0.94 21.67
CA PRO A 137 47.38 -1.40 20.60
C PRO A 137 48.65 -2.10 21.11
N VAL A 138 49.21 -3.05 20.34
CA VAL A 138 50.66 -3.29 20.32
C VAL A 138 51.12 -3.90 18.98
N ALA A 139 52.33 -3.52 18.58
CA ALA A 139 52.90 -3.61 17.25
C ALA A 139 53.51 -4.97 16.85
N ALA A 140 53.48 -5.21 15.53
CA ALA A 140 54.46 -5.82 14.63
C ALA A 140 55.35 -7.01 15.08
N ALA A 141 55.18 -8.15 14.39
CA ALA A 141 56.30 -8.91 13.82
C ALA A 141 55.79 -9.77 12.64
N ALA A 142 56.45 -9.64 11.49
CA ALA A 142 56.23 -10.42 10.28
C ALA A 142 57.09 -11.70 10.29
N VAL A 143 56.55 -12.85 9.85
CA VAL A 143 57.27 -13.87 9.07
C VAL A 143 56.27 -14.65 8.21
N ALA A 144 56.54 -14.75 6.92
CA ALA A 144 55.88 -15.63 5.97
C ALA A 144 56.62 -16.98 5.87
N THR A 145 55.89 -18.09 5.85
CA THR A 145 56.26 -19.35 5.17
C THR A 145 54.98 -20.12 4.81
N GLY A 146 54.90 -20.58 3.56
CA GLY A 146 53.75 -21.33 3.00
C GLY A 146 53.88 -22.87 3.15
N PRO A 147 53.36 -23.68 2.18
CA PRO A 147 52.08 -24.38 2.35
C PRO A 147 52.12 -25.89 1.97
N ALA A 148 51.08 -26.69 2.33
CA ALA A 148 50.70 -27.97 1.67
C ALA A 148 49.34 -28.50 2.21
N ALA A 149 48.29 -28.66 1.39
CA ALA A 149 47.85 -29.90 0.69
C ALA A 149 46.63 -30.56 1.40
N ARG A 150 45.55 -31.09 0.82
CA ARG A 150 45.00 -31.36 -0.54
C ARG A 150 43.49 -31.69 -0.34
N SER A 151 42.59 -31.40 -1.29
CA SER A 151 41.95 -32.41 -2.17
C SER A 151 40.85 -31.68 -2.99
N LEU A 152 40.94 -31.45 -4.30
CA LEU A 152 40.77 -32.36 -5.46
C LEU A 152 39.33 -32.85 -5.70
N TRP A 153 38.55 -32.12 -6.53
CA TRP A 153 37.90 -32.74 -7.69
C TRP A 153 37.40 -31.74 -8.77
N SER A 154 37.89 -32.00 -9.99
CA SER A 154 37.39 -31.54 -11.30
C SER A 154 37.72 -30.11 -11.78
N ARG A 155 38.97 -29.92 -12.23
CA ARG A 155 39.26 -29.07 -13.41
C ARG A 155 40.28 -29.75 -14.31
N ARG A 156 39.86 -30.02 -15.55
CA ARG A 156 40.59 -29.89 -16.83
C ARG A 156 39.58 -30.37 -17.88
N ARG A 157 39.26 -29.61 -18.92
CA ARG A 157 40.20 -29.12 -19.94
C ARG A 157 39.88 -27.71 -20.47
N LEU A 158 40.90 -27.17 -21.12
CA LEU A 158 41.24 -25.81 -21.47
C LEU A 158 40.52 -25.23 -22.71
N THR A 159 40.20 -23.94 -22.61
CA THR A 159 40.43 -22.77 -23.50
C THR A 159 40.52 -22.85 -25.04
N LEU A 160 40.12 -21.71 -25.64
CA LEU A 160 40.37 -21.13 -27.00
C LEU A 160 39.19 -21.36 -27.97
N THR A 161 38.60 -20.37 -28.65
CA THR A 161 39.18 -19.21 -29.35
C THR A 161 38.14 -18.09 -29.59
N ALA A 162 38.62 -16.85 -29.57
CA ALA A 162 38.02 -15.71 -30.25
C ALA A 162 38.53 -15.65 -31.71
N ALA A 163 37.77 -14.97 -32.58
CA ALA A 163 37.99 -14.65 -34.00
C ALA A 163 37.33 -15.60 -35.01
N ALA A 164 36.20 -15.15 -35.59
CA ALA A 164 35.84 -15.28 -37.02
C ALA A 164 34.38 -14.87 -37.29
N VAL A 165 34.06 -13.57 -37.40
CA VAL A 165 32.95 -13.09 -38.26
C VAL A 165 33.34 -11.74 -38.87
N CYS A 166 34.23 -11.79 -39.86
CA CYS A 166 34.50 -10.75 -40.84
C CYS A 166 34.87 -11.44 -42.15
N ALA A 167 33.86 -12.00 -42.84
CA ALA A 167 33.86 -12.29 -44.27
C ALA A 167 32.58 -13.07 -44.62
N VAL A 168 31.46 -12.38 -44.83
CA VAL A 168 30.47 -12.58 -45.92
C VAL A 168 29.45 -11.46 -45.71
N LEU A 169 29.62 -10.35 -46.41
CA LEU A 169 28.60 -9.48 -47.02
C LEU A 169 29.32 -8.30 -47.67
N ALA A 170 30.20 -8.62 -48.61
CA ALA A 170 30.76 -7.69 -49.58
C ALA A 170 30.49 -8.24 -50.99
N VAL A 171 29.20 -8.35 -51.34
CA VAL A 171 28.72 -8.50 -52.72
C VAL A 171 27.37 -7.79 -52.80
N TRP A 172 27.39 -6.47 -52.97
CA TRP A 172 26.63 -5.69 -53.97
C TRP A 172 26.82 -4.20 -53.71
N GLY A 173 27.82 -3.66 -54.38
CA GLY A 173 27.96 -2.23 -54.61
C GLY A 173 27.03 -1.77 -55.74
N THR A 174 26.31 -0.69 -55.44
CA THR A 174 26.17 0.55 -56.24
C THR A 174 25.76 0.48 -57.72
N LEU A 175 24.66 1.17 -58.03
CA LEU A 175 24.41 2.19 -59.07
C LEU A 175 22.87 2.30 -59.20
N SER A 176 22.15 3.40 -59.31
CA SER A 176 22.30 4.87 -59.44
C SER A 176 20.90 5.41 -58.99
N ALA A 177 20.58 6.68 -58.78
CA ALA A 177 21.08 7.94 -59.26
C ALA A 177 20.53 9.07 -58.36
N VAL A 178 21.30 10.14 -58.33
CA VAL A 178 20.92 11.51 -57.99
C VAL A 178 19.55 11.90 -58.56
N SER A 179 18.75 12.62 -57.79
CA SER A 179 17.98 13.75 -58.32
C SER A 179 17.91 14.87 -57.30
N THR A 180 18.24 16.02 -57.83
CA THR A 180 18.58 17.29 -57.23
C THR A 180 17.36 18.06 -56.72
N HIS A 181 17.64 18.98 -55.80
CA HIS A 181 16.83 20.13 -55.49
C HIS A 181 16.25 20.79 -56.76
N ASP A 182 14.94 21.04 -56.76
CA ASP A 182 14.33 22.07 -57.60
C ASP A 182 13.60 23.09 -56.73
N THR A 183 14.20 24.28 -56.68
CA THR A 183 13.59 25.52 -56.23
C THR A 183 12.63 26.02 -57.30
N ALA A 184 11.32 25.99 -57.04
CA ALA A 184 10.34 26.73 -57.83
C ALA A 184 9.71 27.85 -56.98
N LYS A 185 10.25 29.04 -57.18
CA LYS A 185 9.71 30.34 -56.79
C LYS A 185 8.56 30.68 -57.75
N SER A 186 7.35 30.89 -57.22
CA SER A 186 6.25 31.51 -57.97
C SER A 186 5.71 32.71 -57.18
N LYS A 187 5.66 33.85 -57.86
CA LYS A 187 5.13 35.14 -57.41
C LYS A 187 3.60 35.16 -57.57
N GLY A 188 2.94 35.74 -56.58
CA GLY A 188 1.97 36.83 -56.76
C GLY A 188 0.66 36.55 -57.48
N GLY A 189 -0.43 36.54 -56.70
CA GLY A 189 -1.79 36.77 -57.18
C GLY A 189 -2.65 37.29 -56.03
N ALA A 190 -2.87 38.61 -55.99
CA ALA A 190 -3.78 39.27 -55.06
C ALA A 190 -5.23 39.05 -55.51
N GLY A 191 -6.12 38.81 -54.55
CA GLY A 191 -7.57 38.71 -54.76
C GLY A 191 -8.30 38.85 -53.43
N THR A 192 -8.96 39.99 -53.28
CA THR A 192 -9.61 40.54 -52.09
C THR A 192 -10.89 39.78 -51.71
N GLY A 193 -11.15 39.62 -50.40
CA GLY A 193 -12.52 39.65 -49.87
C GLY A 193 -12.88 38.67 -48.76
N ALA A 194 -13.36 39.24 -47.65
CA ALA A 194 -14.21 38.70 -46.59
C ALA A 194 -13.50 38.18 -45.33
N GLY A 195 -13.65 38.98 -44.26
CA GLY A 195 -13.15 38.68 -42.92
C GLY A 195 -14.05 37.72 -42.14
N SER A 196 -13.43 36.98 -41.24
CA SER A 196 -14.01 36.52 -39.97
C SER A 196 -12.92 35.87 -39.12
N ASN A 197 -12.67 36.48 -37.97
CA ASN A 197 -11.90 36.10 -36.78
C ASN A 197 -11.01 34.83 -36.78
N THR A 198 -9.76 35.10 -36.46
CA THR A 198 -8.74 34.21 -35.89
C THR A 198 -9.19 33.57 -34.57
N GLY A 199 -9.13 32.24 -34.53
CA GLY A 199 -9.07 31.41 -33.33
C GLY A 199 -8.45 30.08 -33.74
N ALA A 200 -7.14 29.95 -33.52
CA ALA A 200 -6.25 28.94 -34.09
C ALA A 200 -6.78 27.49 -33.98
N THR A 201 -7.08 26.89 -35.14
CA THR A 201 -7.14 25.44 -35.31
C THR A 201 -5.73 24.88 -35.14
N SER A 202 -5.49 24.24 -33.99
CA SER A 202 -4.35 23.34 -33.79
C SER A 202 -4.29 22.35 -34.95
N GLY A 203 -3.14 22.32 -35.63
CA GLY A 203 -2.91 21.49 -36.80
C GLY A 203 -3.31 20.04 -36.55
N THR A 204 -4.20 19.53 -37.40
CA THR A 204 -4.47 18.10 -37.53
C THR A 204 -3.18 17.41 -37.95
N SER A 205 -2.48 16.83 -36.98
CA SER A 205 -1.45 15.81 -37.23
C SER A 205 -2.07 14.66 -38.04
N PRO A 206 -1.34 14.09 -39.02
CA PRO A 206 -1.85 13.00 -39.82
C PRO A 206 -2.21 11.81 -38.92
N SER A 207 -3.36 11.18 -39.19
CA SER A 207 -3.91 10.03 -38.45
C SER A 207 -2.82 9.04 -38.04
N ALA A 208 -2.38 9.16 -36.79
CA ALA A 208 -1.47 8.21 -36.20
C ALA A 208 -2.21 6.88 -36.10
N VAL A 209 -1.63 5.81 -36.65
CA VAL A 209 -2.14 4.46 -36.46
C VAL A 209 -2.26 4.24 -34.94
N PRO A 210 -3.45 3.88 -34.42
CA PRO A 210 -3.62 3.74 -32.97
C PRO A 210 -2.63 2.73 -32.40
N ALA A 211 -2.28 2.91 -31.13
CA ALA A 211 -1.44 1.97 -30.42
C ALA A 211 -2.10 0.57 -30.43
N PRO A 212 -1.31 -0.52 -30.55
CA PRO A 212 -1.83 -1.89 -30.63
C PRO A 212 -2.39 -2.41 -29.29
N LEU A 213 -2.55 -1.54 -28.30
CA LEU A 213 -3.03 -1.83 -26.96
C LEU A 213 -4.02 -0.76 -26.49
N THR A 214 -4.79 -1.08 -25.45
CA THR A 214 -5.64 -0.18 -24.68
C THR A 214 -5.24 -0.23 -23.22
N TRP A 215 -5.56 0.83 -22.48
CA TRP A 215 -5.38 0.86 -21.04
C TRP A 215 -6.56 1.57 -20.36
N THR A 216 -6.80 1.22 -19.10
CA THR A 216 -7.65 1.95 -18.16
C THR A 216 -6.85 2.22 -16.89
N ALA A 217 -7.17 3.28 -16.16
CA ALA A 217 -6.54 3.58 -14.88
C ALA A 217 -7.63 3.86 -13.84
N ASP A 218 -7.51 3.22 -12.68
CA ASP A 218 -8.30 3.51 -11.49
C ASP A 218 -7.38 4.06 -10.39
N SER A 219 -7.52 5.34 -10.08
CA SER A 219 -6.79 6.03 -9.01
C SER A 219 -7.44 5.90 -7.63
N GLN A 220 -8.63 5.30 -7.55
CA GLN A 220 -9.41 5.11 -6.31
C GLN A 220 -9.20 3.71 -5.72
N ALA A 221 -8.23 2.96 -6.24
CA ALA A 221 -7.77 1.74 -5.59
C ALA A 221 -7.24 2.08 -4.19
N TRP A 222 -7.82 1.51 -3.13
CA TRP A 222 -7.32 1.68 -1.77
C TRP A 222 -6.33 0.57 -1.43
N GLU A 223 -5.47 0.79 -0.45
CA GLU A 223 -4.51 -0.22 -0.01
C GLU A 223 -5.28 -1.41 0.58
N ILE A 224 -5.14 -2.58 -0.06
CA ILE A 224 -5.90 -3.80 0.27
C ILE A 224 -7.43 -3.55 0.24
N GLY A 225 -7.86 -2.59 -0.59
CA GLY A 225 -9.25 -2.18 -0.72
C GLY A 225 -9.82 -1.42 0.47
N CYS A 226 -8.96 -0.82 1.29
CA CYS A 226 -9.32 -0.58 2.67
C CYS A 226 -8.66 0.67 3.26
N ASP A 227 -7.32 0.74 3.28
CA ASP A 227 -6.62 1.92 3.84
C ASP A 227 -6.36 2.96 2.75
N HIS A 228 -6.80 4.20 3.01
CA HIS A 228 -6.50 5.34 2.17
C HIS A 228 -6.73 6.65 2.94
N ASP A 229 -5.98 7.70 2.62
CA ASP A 229 -6.18 9.03 3.19
C ASP A 229 -6.60 10.01 2.08
N TYR A 230 -7.56 10.89 2.40
CA TYR A 230 -7.89 12.04 1.56
C TYR A 230 -7.63 13.35 2.31
N VAL A 231 -7.10 14.35 1.62
CA VAL A 231 -7.03 15.73 2.10
C VAL A 231 -8.28 16.46 1.63
N ILE A 232 -9.02 17.04 2.58
CA ILE A 232 -10.25 17.78 2.32
C ILE A 232 -10.20 19.10 3.09
N ASP A 233 -10.44 20.21 2.37
CA ASP A 233 -10.51 21.56 2.95
C ASP A 233 -11.95 21.87 3.43
N LYS A 234 -12.42 21.06 4.38
CA LYS A 234 -13.72 21.20 5.06
C LYS A 234 -13.55 20.92 6.54
N ALA A 235 -14.47 21.42 7.37
CA ALA A 235 -14.49 21.03 8.76
C ALA A 235 -15.02 19.59 8.90
N ALA A 236 -14.56 18.87 9.92
CA ALA A 236 -14.93 17.47 10.15
C ALA A 236 -16.45 17.22 10.22
N LYS A 237 -17.22 18.16 10.76
CA LYS A 237 -18.70 18.08 10.81
C LYS A 237 -19.38 18.13 9.42
N ASP A 238 -18.69 18.67 8.42
CA ASP A 238 -19.20 18.88 7.06
C ASP A 238 -18.67 17.82 6.08
N VAL A 239 -17.86 16.87 6.57
CA VAL A 239 -17.36 15.72 5.80
C VAL A 239 -18.20 14.49 6.18
N PRO A 240 -18.89 13.85 5.21
CA PRO A 240 -19.70 12.66 5.48
C PRO A 240 -18.82 11.49 5.96
N PRO A 241 -19.43 10.42 6.51
CA PRO A 241 -18.69 9.21 6.88
C PRO A 241 -17.88 8.64 5.71
N PRO A 242 -16.79 7.88 5.96
CA PRO A 242 -16.06 7.16 4.92
C PRO A 242 -17.02 6.29 4.09
N PRO A 243 -16.87 6.28 2.76
CA PRO A 243 -17.63 5.40 1.89
C PRO A 243 -17.08 3.96 1.99
N VAL A 244 -17.83 3.00 1.47
CA VAL A 244 -17.21 1.74 1.04
C VAL A 244 -16.33 2.01 -0.18
N GLN A 245 -15.31 1.18 -0.41
CA GLN A 245 -14.35 1.40 -1.50
C GLN A 245 -15.01 1.57 -2.88
N GLN A 246 -16.09 0.82 -3.15
CA GLN A 246 -16.82 0.90 -4.42
C GLN A 246 -17.35 2.31 -4.74
N ASP A 247 -17.63 3.11 -3.71
CA ASP A 247 -18.17 4.47 -3.84
C ASP A 247 -17.09 5.54 -3.63
N ALA A 248 -15.83 5.15 -3.45
CA ALA A 248 -14.74 6.05 -3.11
C ALA A 248 -14.57 7.21 -4.10
N GLY A 249 -14.64 6.93 -5.41
CA GLY A 249 -14.51 7.95 -6.45
C GLY A 249 -15.64 8.99 -6.42
N ALA A 250 -16.89 8.54 -6.32
CA ALA A 250 -18.04 9.44 -6.24
C ALA A 250 -17.98 10.28 -4.95
N TRP A 251 -17.68 9.65 -3.83
CA TRP A 251 -17.51 10.33 -2.54
C TRP A 251 -16.39 11.37 -2.63
N ALA A 252 -15.19 11.00 -3.11
CA ALA A 252 -14.05 11.89 -3.23
C ALA A 252 -14.36 13.11 -4.13
N ALA A 253 -15.03 12.88 -5.26
CA ALA A 253 -15.46 13.94 -6.16
C ALA A 253 -16.42 14.93 -5.48
N THR A 254 -17.43 14.45 -4.74
CA THR A 254 -18.37 15.32 -4.00
C THR A 254 -17.70 16.13 -2.89
N GLN A 255 -16.60 15.62 -2.34
CA GLN A 255 -15.84 16.31 -1.30
C GLN A 255 -14.74 17.22 -1.84
N HIS A 256 -14.48 17.21 -3.15
CA HIS A 256 -13.28 17.80 -3.76
C HIS A 256 -11.99 17.29 -3.09
N ALA A 257 -12.00 16.01 -2.74
CA ALA A 257 -10.92 15.35 -2.04
C ALA A 257 -9.68 15.18 -2.93
N VAL A 258 -8.51 15.31 -2.31
CA VAL A 258 -7.21 15.03 -2.93
C VAL A 258 -6.61 13.80 -2.26
N HIS A 259 -5.97 12.90 -3.00
CA HIS A 259 -5.27 11.78 -2.38
C HIS A 259 -4.19 12.28 -1.42
N GLY A 260 -4.23 11.81 -0.17
CA GLY A 260 -3.34 12.21 0.91
C GLY A 260 -2.22 11.19 1.12
N GLY A 261 -0.96 11.65 1.09
CA GLY A 261 0.25 10.87 1.37
C GLY A 261 0.62 9.86 0.28
N GLN A 262 -0.37 9.16 -0.27
CA GLN A 262 -0.23 8.14 -1.29
C GLN A 262 -1.41 8.19 -2.27
N THR A 263 -1.15 7.85 -3.52
CA THR A 263 -2.17 7.44 -4.50
C THR A 263 -1.78 6.07 -5.04
N ASN A 264 -2.72 5.13 -4.99
CA ASN A 264 -2.59 3.84 -5.65
C ASN A 264 -3.35 3.91 -6.97
N VAL A 265 -2.68 3.54 -8.06
CA VAL A 265 -3.26 3.52 -9.40
C VAL A 265 -3.18 2.11 -9.93
N GLU A 266 -4.34 1.49 -10.17
CA GLU A 266 -4.44 0.22 -10.86
C GLU A 266 -4.59 0.48 -12.37
N ILE A 267 -3.65 -0.05 -13.16
CA ILE A 267 -3.63 0.14 -14.62
C ILE A 267 -3.88 -1.20 -15.28
N SER A 268 -5.04 -1.37 -15.90
CA SER A 268 -5.33 -2.55 -16.71
C SER A 268 -4.86 -2.29 -18.14
N VAL A 269 -4.04 -3.18 -18.70
CA VAL A 269 -3.46 -3.06 -20.03
C VAL A 269 -3.82 -4.30 -20.84
N GLN A 270 -4.35 -4.12 -22.05
CA GLN A 270 -4.76 -5.23 -22.91
C GLN A 270 -4.37 -4.95 -24.36
N GLY A 271 -3.88 -5.99 -25.06
CA GLY A 271 -3.66 -5.90 -26.50
C GLY A 271 -4.97 -5.82 -27.27
N ARG A 272 -5.01 -5.08 -28.38
CA ARG A 272 -6.20 -4.99 -29.25
C ARG A 272 -6.45 -6.25 -30.10
N SER A 273 -5.45 -7.12 -30.19
CA SER A 273 -5.52 -8.39 -30.92
C SER A 273 -4.69 -9.47 -30.20
N SER A 274 -4.68 -10.69 -30.71
CA SER A 274 -3.83 -11.78 -30.21
C SER A 274 -2.33 -11.55 -30.45
N THR A 275 -1.96 -10.52 -31.22
CA THR A 275 -0.56 -10.15 -31.41
C THR A 275 0.02 -9.65 -30.09
N ALA A 276 1.19 -10.17 -29.75
CA ALA A 276 1.94 -9.74 -28.57
C ALA A 276 2.31 -8.26 -28.66
N VAL A 277 2.01 -7.52 -27.60
CA VAL A 277 2.58 -6.19 -27.35
C VAL A 277 3.47 -6.30 -26.12
N VAL A 278 4.70 -5.83 -26.24
CA VAL A 278 5.67 -5.82 -25.15
C VAL A 278 5.57 -4.47 -24.46
N LEU A 279 5.36 -4.47 -23.15
CA LEU A 279 5.44 -3.31 -22.28
C LEU A 279 6.90 -3.18 -21.84
N GLU A 280 7.62 -2.20 -22.36
CA GLU A 280 9.08 -2.09 -22.23
C GLU A 280 9.48 -1.37 -20.93
N ALA A 281 8.80 -0.27 -20.63
CA ALA A 281 9.12 0.57 -19.48
C ALA A 281 7.89 1.33 -18.99
N LEU A 282 7.83 1.56 -17.68
CA LEU A 282 6.88 2.45 -17.04
C LEU A 282 7.67 3.60 -16.41
N ARG A 283 7.35 4.82 -16.79
CA ARG A 283 8.06 6.03 -16.36
C ARG A 283 7.09 7.00 -15.73
N VAL A 284 7.54 7.73 -14.71
CA VAL A 284 6.75 8.79 -14.07
C VAL A 284 7.19 10.15 -14.57
N ARG A 285 6.22 11.05 -14.75
CA ARG A 285 6.44 12.47 -15.07
C ARG A 285 5.70 13.32 -14.05
N VAL A 286 6.46 14.10 -13.29
CA VAL A 286 5.89 15.11 -12.38
C VAL A 286 5.84 16.44 -13.13
N VAL A 287 4.63 16.94 -13.36
CA VAL A 287 4.39 18.17 -14.14
C VAL A 287 4.21 19.41 -13.28
N GLY A 288 4.01 19.24 -11.97
CA GLY A 288 3.93 20.35 -11.04
C GLY A 288 4.10 19.92 -9.60
N ARG A 289 4.70 20.81 -8.80
CA ARG A 289 4.80 20.68 -7.35
C ARG A 289 4.46 22.02 -6.73
N THR A 290 3.55 22.00 -5.77
CA THR A 290 3.25 23.15 -4.90
C THR A 290 3.34 22.73 -3.45
N ALA A 291 3.15 23.68 -2.52
CA ALA A 291 2.96 23.34 -1.12
C ALA A 291 1.80 22.32 -0.96
N PRO A 292 1.85 21.41 0.02
CA PRO A 292 0.75 20.49 0.29
C PRO A 292 -0.60 21.21 0.38
N ALA A 293 -1.65 20.54 -0.08
CA ALA A 293 -3.01 21.06 -0.03
C ALA A 293 -3.40 21.40 1.42
N PRO A 294 -4.04 22.56 1.66
CA PRO A 294 -4.53 22.90 2.99
C PRO A 294 -5.69 21.97 3.37
N GLY A 295 -5.98 21.91 4.68
CA GLY A 295 -7.15 21.21 5.21
C GLY A 295 -6.79 20.15 6.24
N THR A 296 -7.58 19.08 6.24
CA THR A 296 -7.47 17.97 7.18
C THR A 296 -7.28 16.67 6.39
N ALA A 297 -6.42 15.78 6.88
CA ALA A 297 -6.30 14.42 6.38
C ALA A 297 -7.38 13.54 7.04
N TYR A 298 -8.22 12.93 6.22
CA TYR A 298 -9.29 12.03 6.63
C TYR A 298 -8.91 10.61 6.24
N SER A 299 -8.72 9.75 7.23
CA SER A 299 -8.46 8.34 7.02
C SER A 299 -9.76 7.61 6.70
N MET A 300 -9.73 6.86 5.62
CA MET A 300 -10.81 5.96 5.20
C MET A 300 -10.69 4.58 5.85
N ALA A 301 -9.59 4.32 6.57
CA ALA A 301 -9.35 3.06 7.25
C ALA A 301 -10.45 2.79 8.28
N GLN A 302 -11.12 1.64 8.15
CA GLN A 302 -12.13 1.17 9.11
C GLN A 302 -11.79 -0.19 9.72
N GLY A 303 -10.50 -0.44 9.93
CA GLY A 303 -9.99 -1.69 10.48
C GLY A 303 -9.66 -2.71 9.40
N CYS A 304 -8.62 -2.41 8.63
CA CYS A 304 -8.18 -3.25 7.52
C CYS A 304 -7.30 -4.38 8.04
N GLY A 305 -7.89 -5.56 8.18
CA GLY A 305 -7.18 -6.77 8.56
C GLY A 305 -6.61 -7.49 7.35
N GLY A 306 -5.29 -7.51 7.19
CA GLY A 306 -4.64 -8.35 6.18
C GLY A 306 -3.14 -8.13 6.01
N ASP A 307 -2.39 -9.22 5.86
CA ASP A 307 -0.96 -9.22 5.51
C ASP A 307 -0.73 -9.48 4.00
N ILE A 308 -1.60 -8.93 3.15
CA ILE A 308 -1.51 -9.10 1.70
C ILE A 308 -1.16 -7.77 1.05
N THR A 309 0.07 -7.64 0.60
CA THR A 309 0.52 -6.55 -0.25
C THR A 309 0.79 -7.12 -1.64
N PRO A 310 0.02 -6.78 -2.68
CA PRO A 310 0.35 -7.16 -4.04
C PRO A 310 1.74 -6.66 -4.42
N ARG A 311 2.40 -7.29 -5.38
CA ARG A 311 3.58 -6.67 -6.03
C ARG A 311 3.15 -5.37 -6.69
N TYR A 312 3.99 -4.34 -6.64
CA TYR A 312 3.62 -3.02 -7.16
C TYR A 312 4.84 -2.28 -7.71
N PHE A 313 4.59 -1.15 -8.36
CA PHE A 313 5.59 -0.20 -8.80
C PHE A 313 5.56 1.03 -7.87
N GLY A 314 6.58 1.20 -7.05
CA GLY A 314 6.73 2.33 -6.16
C GLY A 314 7.22 3.58 -6.88
N VAL A 315 6.68 4.74 -6.52
CA VAL A 315 7.12 6.05 -6.98
C VAL A 315 7.28 6.98 -5.78
N ASN A 316 8.49 7.50 -5.58
CA ASN A 316 8.72 8.61 -4.65
C ASN A 316 8.58 9.94 -5.41
N LEU A 317 7.46 10.64 -5.19
CA LEU A 317 7.18 11.92 -5.84
C LEU A 317 8.01 13.06 -5.24
N ASP A 318 8.59 12.93 -4.05
CA ASP A 318 9.45 13.95 -3.45
C ASP A 318 10.84 13.96 -4.07
N ALA A 319 11.31 12.84 -4.64
CA ALA A 319 12.63 12.73 -5.25
C ALA A 319 12.83 13.77 -6.37
N HIS A 320 14.01 14.38 -6.49
CA HIS A 320 14.30 15.36 -7.54
C HIS A 320 14.12 14.79 -8.96
N ARG A 321 14.47 13.50 -9.14
CA ARG A 321 14.20 12.72 -10.35
C ARG A 321 13.40 11.47 -9.97
N PRO A 322 12.06 11.56 -9.93
CA PRO A 322 11.22 10.42 -9.59
C PRO A 322 11.42 9.28 -10.58
N LEU A 323 11.54 8.06 -10.05
CA LEU A 323 11.68 6.83 -10.83
C LEU A 323 10.60 5.85 -10.37
N VAL A 324 10.13 5.06 -11.32
CA VAL A 324 9.27 3.91 -11.06
C VAL A 324 10.17 2.75 -10.68
N LYS A 325 9.95 2.18 -9.49
CA LYS A 325 10.73 1.04 -8.98
C LYS A 325 9.81 -0.15 -8.74
N PRO A 326 10.10 -1.33 -9.31
CA PRO A 326 9.42 -2.56 -8.94
C PRO A 326 9.66 -2.86 -7.46
N GLU A 327 8.59 -3.16 -6.72
CA GLU A 327 8.62 -3.51 -5.31
C GLU A 327 7.94 -4.89 -5.11
N PRO A 328 8.55 -5.78 -4.31
CA PRO A 328 7.98 -7.08 -4.03
C PRO A 328 6.67 -6.95 -3.24
N GLY A 329 5.78 -7.91 -3.43
CA GLY A 329 4.61 -8.06 -2.57
C GLY A 329 4.90 -8.96 -1.38
N SER A 330 3.89 -9.13 -0.53
CA SER A 330 3.84 -10.10 0.55
C SER A 330 2.46 -10.72 0.59
N ASP A 331 2.39 -12.02 0.78
CA ASP A 331 1.16 -12.76 1.05
C ASP A 331 1.41 -13.55 2.33
N THR A 332 0.77 -13.17 3.44
CA THR A 332 0.80 -13.93 4.71
C THR A 332 2.23 -14.27 5.17
N GLY A 333 3.14 -13.31 5.03
CA GLY A 333 4.57 -13.43 5.37
C GLY A 333 5.44 -14.08 4.29
N ARG A 334 4.85 -14.60 3.20
CA ARG A 334 5.57 -15.09 2.02
C ARG A 334 5.82 -13.94 1.05
N LYS A 335 7.07 -13.68 0.71
CA LYS A 335 7.41 -12.66 -0.31
C LYS A 335 6.87 -13.08 -1.67
N VAL A 336 6.09 -12.20 -2.28
CA VAL A 336 5.73 -12.27 -3.70
C VAL A 336 6.90 -11.63 -4.47
N PRO A 337 7.55 -12.36 -5.38
CA PRO A 337 8.73 -11.85 -6.07
C PRO A 337 8.40 -10.57 -6.83
N VAL A 338 9.38 -9.67 -6.84
CA VAL A 338 9.27 -8.45 -7.62
C VAL A 338 9.19 -8.80 -9.10
N ALA A 339 8.37 -8.08 -9.84
CA ALA A 339 8.23 -8.32 -11.27
C ALA A 339 8.83 -7.12 -12.02
N HIS A 340 9.82 -7.41 -12.86
CA HIS A 340 10.47 -6.41 -13.69
C HIS A 340 9.82 -6.37 -15.07
N LEU A 341 9.68 -5.18 -15.63
CA LEU A 341 9.45 -5.05 -17.07
C LEU A 341 10.67 -5.62 -17.82
N PRO A 342 10.47 -6.21 -19.01
CA PRO A 342 9.26 -6.11 -19.82
C PRO A 342 8.14 -7.12 -19.50
N TYR A 343 6.89 -6.76 -19.79
CA TYR A 343 5.73 -7.68 -19.79
C TYR A 343 5.15 -7.85 -21.17
N ARG A 344 4.38 -8.91 -21.37
CA ARG A 344 3.67 -9.19 -22.61
C ARG A 344 2.18 -9.08 -22.37
N VAL A 345 1.48 -8.38 -23.25
CA VAL A 345 0.01 -8.35 -23.27
C VAL A 345 -0.53 -8.76 -24.64
N SER A 346 -1.75 -9.27 -24.65
CA SER A 346 -2.54 -9.52 -25.86
C SER A 346 -4.04 -9.40 -25.54
N ALA A 347 -4.90 -9.61 -26.53
CA ALA A 347 -6.35 -9.64 -26.29
C ALA A 347 -6.79 -10.74 -25.30
N THR A 348 -6.03 -11.84 -25.20
CA THR A 348 -6.32 -12.98 -24.32
C THR A 348 -5.40 -13.06 -23.10
N ASP A 349 -4.50 -12.10 -22.95
CA ASP A 349 -3.47 -12.06 -21.91
C ASP A 349 -3.32 -10.61 -21.43
N PRO A 350 -4.29 -10.09 -20.66
CA PRO A 350 -4.21 -8.74 -20.10
C PRO A 350 -3.31 -8.71 -18.87
N GLU A 351 -2.70 -7.55 -18.61
CA GLU A 351 -1.88 -7.31 -17.43
C GLU A 351 -2.45 -6.18 -16.58
N VAL A 352 -2.33 -6.32 -15.26
CA VAL A 352 -2.69 -5.29 -14.28
C VAL A 352 -1.44 -4.81 -13.56
N LEU A 353 -1.17 -3.51 -13.66
CA LEU A 353 -0.02 -2.87 -13.01
C LEU A 353 -0.52 -2.00 -11.86
N LEU A 354 -0.13 -2.35 -10.63
CA LEU A 354 -0.39 -1.50 -9.47
C LEU A 354 0.77 -0.52 -9.27
N VAL A 355 0.50 0.78 -9.29
CA VAL A 355 1.49 1.84 -9.02
C VAL A 355 1.14 2.53 -7.71
N LYS A 356 2.12 2.67 -6.81
CA LYS A 356 1.96 3.40 -5.54
C LYS A 356 2.85 4.64 -5.54
N ALA A 357 2.25 5.81 -5.71
CA ALA A 357 2.97 7.08 -5.70
C ALA A 357 2.81 7.76 -4.35
N ARG A 358 3.92 8.15 -3.72
CA ARG A 358 3.95 8.71 -2.37
C ARG A 358 4.61 10.08 -2.34
N THR A 359 4.11 10.96 -1.47
CA THR A 359 4.74 12.24 -1.12
C THR A 359 4.47 12.60 0.33
N GLY A 360 5.46 13.22 0.97
CA GLY A 360 5.31 13.91 2.25
C GLY A 360 5.45 15.43 2.16
N THR A 361 5.79 16.00 0.99
CA THR A 361 6.27 17.39 0.91
C THR A 361 5.61 18.28 -0.13
N CYS A 362 4.89 17.72 -1.10
CA CYS A 362 4.24 18.49 -2.16
C CYS A 362 2.75 18.18 -2.26
N ASP A 363 2.01 19.11 -2.86
CA ASP A 363 0.88 18.78 -3.71
C ASP A 363 1.44 18.57 -5.14
N CYS A 364 1.57 17.31 -5.51
CA CYS A 364 2.23 16.88 -6.73
C CYS A 364 1.21 16.50 -7.80
N ARG A 365 1.39 17.06 -9.01
CA ARG A 365 0.67 16.66 -10.22
C ARG A 365 1.56 15.80 -11.11
N TRP A 366 1.10 14.62 -11.48
CA TRP A 366 1.94 13.63 -12.15
C TRP A 366 1.14 12.72 -13.08
N TYR A 367 1.83 12.09 -14.03
CA TYR A 367 1.27 11.08 -14.92
C TYR A 367 2.31 10.01 -15.22
N LEU A 368 1.91 8.92 -15.85
CA LEU A 368 2.79 7.83 -16.25
C LEU A 368 2.94 7.75 -17.77
N GLU A 369 4.11 7.33 -18.21
CA GLU A 369 4.42 7.02 -19.60
C GLU A 369 4.71 5.52 -19.71
N LEU A 370 3.89 4.81 -20.47
CA LEU A 370 4.02 3.39 -20.76
C LEU A 370 4.63 3.22 -22.15
N ASP A 371 5.87 2.77 -22.20
CA ASP A 371 6.57 2.46 -23.44
C ASP A 371 6.21 1.06 -23.91
N TRP A 372 5.94 0.93 -25.21
CA TRP A 372 5.54 -0.33 -25.80
C TRP A 372 6.27 -0.59 -27.11
N SER A 373 6.40 -1.87 -27.44
CA SER A 373 6.82 -2.34 -28.76
C SER A 373 5.91 -3.46 -29.26
N SER A 374 5.67 -3.51 -30.57
CA SER A 374 4.93 -4.61 -31.21
C SER A 374 5.21 -4.62 -32.71
N GLN A 375 5.59 -5.77 -33.26
CA GLN A 375 5.81 -5.97 -34.69
C GLN A 375 6.68 -4.87 -35.36
N GLY A 376 7.77 -4.48 -34.71
CA GLY A 376 8.69 -3.46 -35.23
C GLY A 376 8.24 -2.00 -35.05
N ARG A 377 7.04 -1.77 -34.49
CA ARG A 377 6.59 -0.45 -34.04
C ARG A 377 6.91 -0.25 -32.57
N THR A 378 7.20 0.98 -32.20
CA THR A 378 7.31 1.42 -30.80
C THR A 378 6.46 2.66 -30.57
N GLY A 379 6.17 2.94 -29.30
CA GLY A 379 5.51 4.18 -28.92
C GLY A 379 5.43 4.33 -27.40
N THR A 380 4.90 5.48 -26.98
CA THR A 380 4.67 5.80 -25.57
C THR A 380 3.21 6.19 -25.42
N LEU A 381 2.54 5.61 -24.43
CA LEU A 381 1.20 5.98 -24.03
C LEU A 381 1.24 6.74 -22.71
N ARG A 382 0.55 7.87 -22.67
CA ARG A 382 0.31 8.61 -21.43
C ARG A 382 -0.83 7.93 -20.68
N VAL A 383 -0.59 7.61 -19.41
CA VAL A 383 -1.57 7.08 -18.46
C VAL A 383 -1.80 8.16 -17.40
N ASP A 384 -3.03 8.65 -17.33
CA ASP A 384 -3.47 9.71 -16.45
C ASP A 384 -4.95 9.54 -16.08
N ASP A 385 -5.49 10.48 -15.30
CA ASP A 385 -6.89 10.47 -14.85
C ASP A 385 -7.77 11.18 -15.88
N HIS A 386 -8.23 10.43 -16.88
CA HIS A 386 -9.15 10.90 -17.92
C HIS A 386 -8.71 12.20 -18.62
N GLY A 387 -7.42 12.33 -18.94
CA GLY A 387 -6.83 13.51 -19.59
C GLY A 387 -6.26 14.56 -18.62
N THR A 388 -6.39 14.32 -17.31
CA THR A 388 -5.79 15.16 -16.26
C THR A 388 -4.69 14.41 -15.51
N PRO A 389 -3.57 15.06 -15.13
CA PRO A 389 -2.57 14.43 -14.29
C PRO A 389 -3.18 14.01 -12.94
N PHE A 390 -2.78 12.84 -12.43
CA PHE A 390 -3.04 12.44 -11.05
C PHE A 390 -2.52 13.50 -10.06
N ARG A 391 -3.18 13.61 -8.92
CA ARG A 391 -2.83 14.56 -7.86
C ARG A 391 -2.68 13.84 -6.52
N THR A 392 -1.53 14.02 -5.88
CA THR A 392 -1.22 13.46 -4.56
C THR A 392 -0.63 14.56 -3.69
N SER A 393 -1.20 14.78 -2.51
CA SER A 393 -0.74 15.80 -1.57
C SER A 393 -0.17 15.17 -0.31
N GLY A 394 0.95 15.68 0.18
CA GLY A 394 1.47 15.32 1.51
C GLY A 394 0.47 15.64 2.62
N ILE A 395 0.46 14.83 3.66
CA ILE A 395 -0.38 15.01 4.87
C ILE A 395 0.41 15.45 6.10
N LYS A 396 1.74 15.55 5.98
CA LYS A 396 2.63 15.89 7.09
C LYS A 396 2.27 17.27 7.65
N GLY A 397 1.98 17.33 8.94
CA GLY A 397 1.61 18.56 9.64
C GLY A 397 0.14 18.94 9.52
N LEU A 398 -0.67 18.19 8.77
CA LEU A 398 -2.13 18.34 8.79
C LEU A 398 -2.71 17.63 10.02
N ARG A 399 -3.89 18.07 10.46
CA ARG A 399 -4.70 17.27 11.36
C ARG A 399 -5.06 15.96 10.67
N HIS A 400 -4.92 14.84 11.35
CA HIS A 400 -5.29 13.52 10.84
C HIS A 400 -6.46 12.97 11.66
N LEU A 401 -7.56 12.66 11.00
CA LEU A 401 -8.80 12.18 11.63
C LEU A 401 -9.15 10.79 11.11
N TRP A 402 -9.69 9.94 11.97
CA TRP A 402 -10.36 8.70 11.61
C TRP A 402 -11.82 8.75 12.03
N TYR A 403 -12.66 7.90 11.44
CA TYR A 403 -14.09 7.93 11.69
C TYR A 403 -14.51 6.85 12.69
N SER A 404 -14.98 7.29 13.85
CA SER A 404 -15.48 6.45 14.93
C SER A 404 -17.01 6.45 15.00
N SER A 405 -17.59 5.71 15.96
CA SER A 405 -19.03 5.79 16.26
C SER A 405 -19.50 7.19 16.70
N LYS A 406 -18.57 8.06 17.14
CA LYS A 406 -18.85 9.46 17.51
C LYS A 406 -18.56 10.45 16.36
N GLY A 407 -18.29 9.94 15.16
CA GLY A 407 -17.86 10.72 14.01
C GLY A 407 -16.34 10.84 13.91
N TRP A 408 -15.89 11.83 13.16
CA TRP A 408 -14.47 12.12 12.93
C TRP A 408 -13.74 12.57 14.19
N VAL A 409 -12.72 11.83 14.60
CA VAL A 409 -11.91 12.05 15.80
C VAL A 409 -10.41 11.96 15.45
N PRO A 410 -9.50 12.56 16.24
CA PRO A 410 -8.06 12.50 15.98
C PRO A 410 -7.51 11.07 15.84
N TYR A 411 -6.64 10.84 14.85
CA TYR A 411 -6.02 9.54 14.57
C TYR A 411 -5.10 9.07 15.71
N ASP A 412 -4.42 10.00 16.38
CA ASP A 412 -3.46 9.72 17.47
C ASP A 412 -4.10 9.70 18.88
N SER A 413 -5.34 9.19 19.00
CA SER A 413 -6.06 9.10 20.30
C SER A 413 -5.69 7.89 21.13
#